data_AF-A0A9D6N7M6-F1
#
_entry.id   AF-A0A9D6N7M6-F1
#
_cell.length_a   1.000
_cell.length_b   1.000
_cell.length_c   1.000
_cell.angle_alpha   90.00
_cell.angle_beta   90.00
_cell.angle_gamma   90.00
#
_symmetry.space_group_name_H-M   'P 1'
#
loop_
_entity.id
_entity.type
_entity.pdbx_description
1 polymer ?
#
loop_
_entity_poly.entity_id
_entity_poly.type
_entity_poly.pdbx_seq_one_letter_code
_entity_poly.pdbx_strand_id
1 'polypeptide(L)'
;MAYEGITTIVVDESVPAPELDRALGLVRQRGVIEPALIYIQERFPGLADSRILASLLSPSTALITKDRPFHNTVLSRGYRSIYVQGTTVTDRPLRGIQPSELPPARAEELEEGLYHPPEVPLRRHLMPGSQRELKKLSTRRRRIRNHFGGLQNLSELALTVSWLPASGGILVGVRLRAISNRGLKALDASESYLFETIAAVDAASASLCHGLIIPVQLMLDSVPTKVFYDGNCIAVPEVSPDYQQAFSHLRDCYARLSFEASYKGFFIERLQRKLRDLAGGRSNETKSGYLAAVLCALAASSAD
;
A
#
# COMPACT_ATOMS: atom_id res chain seq x y z
N MET A 1 -12.91 -9.20 -31.37
CA MET A 1 -13.65 -10.20 -30.59
C MET A 1 -15.04 -9.63 -30.34
N ALA A 2 -16.10 -10.42 -30.54
CA ALA A 2 -17.45 -10.00 -30.17
C ALA A 2 -17.58 -9.94 -28.64
N TYR A 3 -18.32 -8.95 -28.12
CA TYR A 3 -18.67 -8.84 -26.69
C TYR A 3 -19.96 -9.62 -26.36
N GLU A 4 -20.38 -10.49 -27.26
CA GLU A 4 -21.52 -11.37 -27.06
C GLU A 4 -21.27 -12.29 -25.86
N GLY A 5 -22.26 -12.39 -24.97
CA GLY A 5 -22.17 -13.16 -23.73
C GLY A 5 -21.46 -12.46 -22.57
N ILE A 6 -21.02 -11.20 -22.71
CA ILE A 6 -20.52 -10.41 -21.58
C ILE A 6 -21.69 -9.98 -20.71
N THR A 7 -21.68 -10.38 -19.44
CA THR A 7 -22.69 -10.00 -18.43
C THR A 7 -22.08 -9.19 -17.28
N THR A 8 -20.77 -9.18 -17.16
CA THR A 8 -20.06 -8.52 -16.05
C THR A 8 -18.85 -7.72 -16.54
N ILE A 9 -18.68 -6.52 -16.00
CA ILE A 9 -17.52 -5.66 -16.23
C ILE A 9 -16.74 -5.54 -14.92
N VAL A 10 -15.46 -5.90 -14.98
CA VAL A 10 -14.50 -5.72 -13.89
C VAL A 10 -13.80 -4.39 -14.10
N VAL A 11 -13.93 -3.48 -13.13
CA VAL A 11 -13.34 -2.13 -13.17
C VAL A 11 -12.10 -2.10 -12.30
N ASP A 12 -10.96 -1.86 -12.92
CA ASP A 12 -9.66 -1.69 -12.23
C ASP A 12 -9.64 -0.41 -11.39
N GLU A 13 -8.92 -0.43 -10.27
CA GLU A 13 -8.80 0.69 -9.32
C GLU A 13 -8.23 1.96 -9.94
N SER A 14 -7.50 1.81 -11.04
CA SER A 14 -6.86 2.91 -11.73
C SER A 14 -7.85 3.79 -12.49
N VAL A 15 -9.07 3.30 -12.75
CA VAL A 15 -10.05 3.92 -13.65
C VAL A 15 -10.96 4.91 -12.90
N PRO A 16 -10.84 6.23 -13.14
CA PRO A 16 -11.74 7.21 -12.55
C PRO A 16 -13.10 7.23 -13.26
N ALA A 17 -14.15 7.71 -12.57
CA ALA A 17 -15.52 7.73 -13.08
C ALA A 17 -15.68 8.34 -14.50
N PRO A 18 -15.07 9.48 -14.86
CA PRO A 18 -15.24 10.05 -16.21
C PRO A 18 -14.67 9.18 -17.34
N GLU A 19 -13.65 8.38 -17.04
CA GLU A 19 -13.06 7.43 -17.99
C GLU A 19 -13.87 6.14 -18.06
N LEU A 20 -14.42 5.70 -16.91
CA LEU A 20 -15.34 4.59 -16.86
C LEU A 20 -16.56 4.82 -17.76
N ASP A 21 -17.17 6.01 -17.71
CA ASP A 21 -18.33 6.34 -18.55
C ASP A 21 -18.05 6.18 -20.05
N ARG A 22 -16.86 6.60 -20.49
CA ARG A 22 -16.43 6.46 -21.89
C ARG A 22 -16.21 4.99 -22.27
N ALA A 23 -15.58 4.23 -21.39
CA ALA A 23 -15.39 2.80 -21.60
C ALA A 23 -16.73 2.06 -21.65
N LEU A 24 -17.69 2.40 -20.77
CA LEU A 24 -19.04 1.86 -20.81
C LEU A 24 -19.80 2.27 -22.09
N GLY A 25 -19.53 3.45 -22.63
CA GLY A 25 -20.00 3.85 -23.96
C GLY A 25 -19.56 2.86 -25.06
N LEU A 26 -18.28 2.46 -25.07
CA LEU A 26 -17.78 1.44 -25.99
C LEU A 26 -18.42 0.08 -25.73
N VAL A 27 -18.56 -0.34 -24.46
CA VAL A 27 -19.24 -1.59 -24.07
C VAL A 27 -20.65 -1.68 -24.64
N ARG A 28 -21.43 -0.59 -24.53
CA ARG A 28 -22.79 -0.49 -25.11
C ARG A 28 -22.78 -0.55 -26.62
N GLN A 29 -21.84 0.13 -27.29
CA GLN A 29 -21.67 0.05 -28.75
C GLN A 29 -21.32 -1.37 -29.23
N ARG A 30 -20.74 -2.19 -28.35
CA ARG A 30 -20.46 -3.60 -28.62
C ARG A 30 -21.63 -4.54 -28.29
N GLY A 31 -22.80 -4.00 -27.95
CA GLY A 31 -24.04 -4.75 -27.74
C GLY A 31 -24.27 -5.23 -26.30
N VAL A 32 -23.44 -4.81 -25.34
CA VAL A 32 -23.63 -5.17 -23.92
C VAL A 32 -24.50 -4.12 -23.25
N ILE A 33 -25.69 -4.55 -22.82
CA ILE A 33 -26.69 -3.68 -22.18
C ILE A 33 -26.68 -4.00 -20.68
N GLU A 34 -26.55 -2.96 -19.85
CA GLU A 34 -26.61 -3.03 -18.37
C GLU A 34 -25.76 -4.15 -17.73
N PRO A 35 -24.43 -4.17 -17.94
CA PRO A 35 -23.59 -5.17 -17.30
C PRO A 35 -23.55 -4.95 -15.78
N ALA A 36 -23.45 -6.04 -15.03
CA ALA A 36 -23.07 -5.98 -13.62
C ALA A 36 -21.65 -5.41 -13.50
N LEU A 37 -21.43 -4.49 -12.55
CA LEU A 37 -20.12 -3.86 -12.33
C LEU A 37 -19.47 -4.42 -11.08
N ILE A 38 -18.22 -4.87 -11.22
CA ILE A 38 -17.35 -5.24 -10.10
C ILE A 38 -16.25 -4.18 -10.00
N TYR A 39 -16.33 -3.31 -9.00
CA TYR A 39 -15.29 -2.34 -8.69
C TYR A 39 -14.22 -3.01 -7.82
N ILE A 40 -13.02 -3.23 -8.38
CA ILE A 40 -11.92 -3.84 -7.63
C ILE A 40 -11.58 -3.01 -6.39
N GLN A 41 -11.61 -1.69 -6.51
CA GLN A 41 -11.32 -0.79 -5.38
C GLN A 41 -12.28 -0.99 -4.20
N GLU A 42 -13.53 -1.38 -4.47
CA GLU A 42 -14.56 -1.54 -3.45
C GLU A 42 -14.64 -2.95 -2.89
N ARG A 43 -14.43 -3.98 -3.71
CA ARG A 43 -14.57 -5.39 -3.29
C ARG A 43 -13.26 -6.10 -2.97
N PHE A 44 -12.18 -5.72 -3.65
CA PHE A 44 -10.88 -6.37 -3.56
C PHE A 44 -9.75 -5.31 -3.63
N PRO A 45 -9.71 -4.32 -2.72
CA PRO A 45 -8.79 -3.21 -2.84
C PRO A 45 -7.36 -3.73 -2.94
N GLY A 46 -6.62 -3.23 -3.91
CA GLY A 46 -5.28 -3.58 -4.38
C GLY A 46 -5.08 -5.05 -4.72
N LEU A 47 -6.10 -5.74 -5.23
CA LEU A 47 -5.99 -7.10 -5.77
C LEU A 47 -4.85 -7.19 -6.79
N ALA A 48 -4.09 -8.28 -6.73
CA ALA A 48 -2.98 -8.50 -7.66
C ALA A 48 -3.48 -8.82 -9.07
N ASP A 49 -2.75 -8.37 -10.09
CA ASP A 49 -3.08 -8.57 -11.51
C ASP A 49 -3.24 -10.05 -11.88
N SER A 50 -2.38 -10.91 -11.31
CA SER A 50 -2.46 -12.36 -11.50
C SER A 50 -3.74 -12.96 -10.92
N ARG A 51 -4.26 -12.39 -9.82
CA ARG A 51 -5.51 -12.81 -9.17
C ARG A 51 -6.74 -12.28 -9.91
N ILE A 52 -6.68 -11.06 -10.47
CA ILE A 52 -7.72 -10.55 -11.36
C ILE A 52 -7.91 -11.53 -12.53
N LEU A 53 -6.82 -11.92 -13.19
CA LEU A 53 -6.87 -12.88 -14.30
C LEU A 53 -7.40 -14.26 -13.88
N ALA A 54 -6.93 -14.80 -12.76
CA ALA A 54 -7.27 -16.15 -12.36
C ALA A 54 -8.70 -16.30 -11.83
N SER A 55 -9.28 -15.23 -11.28
CA SER A 55 -10.48 -15.34 -10.46
C SER A 55 -11.62 -14.38 -10.83
N LEU A 56 -11.33 -13.25 -11.49
CA LEU A 56 -12.37 -12.30 -11.92
C LEU A 56 -12.63 -12.34 -13.43
N LEU A 57 -11.74 -12.97 -14.21
CA LEU A 57 -11.85 -13.01 -15.65
C LEU A 57 -12.27 -14.39 -16.17
N SER A 58 -13.36 -14.37 -16.93
CA SER A 58 -14.00 -15.52 -17.57
C SER A 58 -14.52 -15.13 -18.97
N PRO A 59 -15.00 -16.11 -19.76
CA PRO A 59 -15.70 -15.85 -21.02
C PRO A 59 -17.02 -15.07 -20.91
N SER A 60 -17.50 -14.69 -19.73
CA SER A 60 -18.66 -13.79 -19.56
C SER A 60 -18.27 -12.41 -19.00
N THR A 61 -16.98 -12.13 -18.86
CA THR A 61 -16.47 -10.89 -18.25
C THR A 61 -15.59 -10.09 -19.19
N ALA A 62 -15.53 -8.77 -18.97
CA ALA A 62 -14.51 -7.91 -19.58
C ALA A 62 -13.88 -6.97 -18.54
N LEU A 63 -12.57 -6.72 -18.68
CA LEU A 63 -11.82 -5.82 -17.81
C LEU A 63 -11.74 -4.40 -18.39
N ILE A 64 -12.03 -3.37 -17.60
CA ILE A 64 -11.67 -1.98 -17.91
C ILE A 64 -10.44 -1.60 -17.08
N THR A 65 -9.36 -1.15 -17.73
CA THR A 65 -8.11 -0.79 -17.05
C THR A 65 -7.37 0.35 -17.75
N LYS A 66 -6.52 1.06 -17.00
CA LYS A 66 -5.54 2.02 -17.54
C LYS A 66 -4.12 1.46 -17.62
N ASP A 67 -3.92 0.22 -17.17
CA ASP A 67 -2.60 -0.40 -17.18
C ASP A 67 -2.35 -1.01 -18.57
N ARG A 68 -1.41 -0.41 -19.31
CA ARG A 68 -1.12 -0.77 -20.70
C ARG A 68 -0.56 -2.20 -20.82
N PRO A 69 0.51 -2.59 -20.08
CA PRO A 69 0.96 -3.97 -20.04
C PRO A 69 -0.13 -4.96 -19.60
N PHE A 70 -0.91 -4.64 -18.57
CA PHE A 70 -1.92 -5.56 -18.05
C PHE A 70 -3.08 -5.76 -19.05
N HIS A 71 -3.54 -4.69 -19.71
CA HIS A 71 -4.51 -4.79 -20.81
C HIS A 71 -4.05 -5.76 -21.90
N ASN A 72 -2.82 -5.61 -22.38
CA ASN A 72 -2.25 -6.52 -23.39
C ASN A 72 -2.10 -7.95 -22.84
N THR A 73 -1.79 -8.10 -21.56
CA THR A 73 -1.73 -9.42 -20.89
C THR A 73 -3.10 -10.10 -20.93
N VAL A 74 -4.15 -9.39 -20.56
CA VAL A 74 -5.53 -9.91 -20.54
C VAL A 74 -5.97 -10.34 -21.93
N LEU A 75 -5.72 -9.51 -22.95
CA LEU A 75 -6.00 -9.86 -24.35
C LEU A 75 -5.19 -11.07 -24.83
N SER A 76 -3.89 -11.15 -24.48
CA SER A 76 -3.02 -12.27 -24.87
C SER A 76 -3.45 -13.61 -24.26
N ARG A 77 -4.16 -13.57 -23.13
CA ARG A 77 -4.74 -14.72 -22.44
C ARG A 77 -6.14 -15.10 -22.97
N GLY A 78 -6.63 -14.41 -24.00
CA GLY A 78 -7.92 -14.70 -24.64
C GLY A 78 -9.13 -14.05 -23.97
N TYR A 79 -8.93 -13.22 -22.95
CA TYR A 79 -10.00 -12.49 -22.27
C TYR A 79 -10.30 -11.15 -22.95
N ARG A 80 -11.40 -10.53 -22.54
CA ARG A 80 -11.84 -9.23 -23.07
C ARG A 80 -11.29 -8.14 -22.16
N SER A 81 -10.71 -7.11 -22.76
CA SER A 81 -10.25 -5.94 -22.03
C SER A 81 -10.46 -4.66 -22.82
N ILE A 82 -10.75 -3.58 -22.11
CA ILE A 82 -10.88 -2.22 -22.61
C ILE A 82 -9.84 -1.37 -21.90
N TYR A 83 -8.94 -0.80 -22.68
CA TYR A 83 -8.02 0.22 -22.23
C TYR A 83 -8.69 1.59 -22.27
N VAL A 84 -8.54 2.36 -21.20
CA VAL A 84 -8.97 3.76 -21.16
C VAL A 84 -7.88 4.67 -20.59
N GLN A 85 -7.62 5.80 -21.27
CA GLN A 85 -6.79 6.87 -20.74
C GLN A 85 -7.11 8.19 -21.45
N GLY A 86 -7.54 9.20 -20.69
CA GLY A 86 -7.96 10.47 -21.28
C GLY A 86 -9.07 10.23 -22.30
N THR A 87 -8.88 10.68 -23.54
CA THR A 87 -9.83 10.47 -24.65
C THR A 87 -9.69 9.12 -25.36
N THR A 88 -8.62 8.37 -25.07
CA THR A 88 -8.38 7.07 -25.73
C THR A 88 -9.20 5.99 -25.04
N VAL A 89 -10.03 5.29 -25.82
CA VAL A 89 -10.75 4.08 -25.40
C VAL A 89 -10.56 3.03 -26.49
N THR A 90 -10.08 1.84 -26.15
CA THR A 90 -9.91 0.77 -27.13
C THR A 90 -10.01 -0.62 -26.51
N ASP A 91 -10.52 -1.57 -27.27
CA ASP A 91 -10.56 -3.01 -26.96
C ASP A 91 -9.51 -3.81 -27.74
N ARG A 92 -8.55 -3.11 -28.37
CA ARG A 92 -7.51 -3.71 -29.21
C ARG A 92 -6.15 -3.65 -28.53
N PRO A 93 -5.25 -4.62 -28.82
CA PRO A 93 -3.90 -4.60 -28.29
C PRO A 93 -3.17 -3.28 -28.59
N LEU A 94 -2.53 -2.72 -27.58
CA LEU A 94 -1.74 -1.50 -27.70
C LEU A 94 -0.40 -1.83 -28.37
N ARG A 95 -0.15 -1.21 -29.53
CA ARG A 95 1.10 -1.41 -30.29
C ARG A 95 2.32 -0.98 -29.47
N GLY A 96 3.38 -1.79 -29.54
CA GLY A 96 4.66 -1.52 -28.88
C GLY A 96 4.65 -1.71 -27.36
N ILE A 97 3.57 -2.24 -26.78
CA ILE A 97 3.49 -2.53 -25.34
C ILE A 97 3.56 -4.04 -25.12
N GLN A 98 4.55 -4.48 -24.35
CA GLN A 98 4.69 -5.89 -24.00
C GLN A 98 3.73 -6.28 -22.87
N PRO A 99 3.13 -7.49 -22.92
CA PRO A 99 2.41 -8.07 -21.79
C PRO A 99 3.29 -8.15 -20.53
N SER A 100 2.67 -8.00 -19.36
CA SER A 100 3.31 -8.22 -18.07
C SER A 100 3.58 -9.71 -17.84
N GLU A 101 4.77 -10.04 -17.34
CA GLU A 101 5.04 -11.33 -16.73
C GLU A 101 4.39 -11.35 -15.35
N LEU A 102 3.32 -12.14 -15.20
CA LEU A 102 2.59 -12.25 -13.95
C LEU A 102 2.97 -13.53 -13.22
N PRO A 103 3.21 -13.47 -11.90
CA PRO A 103 3.49 -14.67 -11.12
C PRO A 103 2.26 -15.61 -11.14
N PRO A 104 2.48 -16.92 -11.00
CA PRO A 104 1.37 -17.87 -10.95
C PRO A 104 0.46 -17.56 -9.76
N ALA A 105 -0.82 -17.32 -10.04
CA ALA A 105 -1.85 -17.23 -9.02
C ALA A 105 -2.32 -18.65 -8.65
N ARG A 106 -2.53 -18.92 -7.36
CA ARG A 106 -3.32 -20.10 -6.97
C ARG A 106 -4.77 -19.88 -7.35
N ALA A 107 -5.48 -20.94 -7.70
CA ALA A 107 -6.94 -20.95 -7.88
C ALA A 107 -7.67 -21.08 -6.53
N GLU A 108 -7.10 -20.58 -5.43
CA GLU A 108 -7.84 -20.44 -4.17
C GLU A 108 -8.96 -19.42 -4.41
N GLU A 109 -10.16 -19.70 -3.91
CA GLU A 109 -11.32 -18.81 -4.06
C GLU A 109 -10.97 -17.38 -3.62
N LEU A 110 -11.58 -16.40 -4.30
CA LEU A 110 -11.52 -15.03 -3.81
C LEU A 110 -12.44 -14.94 -2.60
N GLU A 111 -11.87 -15.02 -1.41
CA GLU A 111 -12.60 -14.71 -0.19
C GLU A 111 -12.81 -13.20 -0.10
N GLU A 112 -14.05 -12.77 -0.34
CA GLU A 112 -14.52 -11.41 -0.02
C GLU A 112 -14.28 -11.19 1.49
N GLY A 113 -13.31 -10.32 1.83
CA GLY A 113 -12.85 -10.11 3.21
C GLY A 113 -11.33 -10.27 3.40
N LEU A 114 -10.66 -11.13 2.64
CA LEU A 114 -9.18 -11.25 2.71
C LEU A 114 -8.48 -9.93 2.30
N TYR A 115 -9.10 -9.19 1.39
CA TYR A 115 -8.62 -7.93 0.85
C TYR A 115 -9.12 -6.70 1.62
N HIS A 116 -10.16 -6.90 2.44
CA HIS A 116 -10.63 -5.96 3.46
C HIS A 116 -10.20 -6.48 4.84
N PRO A 117 -8.91 -6.37 5.22
CA PRO A 117 -8.52 -6.66 6.59
C PRO A 117 -9.46 -5.88 7.51
N PRO A 118 -9.93 -6.50 8.62
CA PRO A 118 -10.94 -5.93 9.50
C PRO A 118 -10.67 -4.45 9.71
N GLU A 119 -11.73 -3.64 9.64
CA GLU A 119 -11.55 -2.20 9.75
C GLU A 119 -10.85 -1.90 11.07
N VAL A 120 -9.60 -1.46 10.97
CA VAL A 120 -8.87 -0.92 12.11
C VAL A 120 -9.50 0.45 12.36
N PRO A 121 -10.17 0.69 13.51
CA PRO A 121 -10.93 1.92 13.73
C PRO A 121 -10.11 3.19 13.52
N LEU A 122 -8.80 3.10 13.75
CA LEU A 122 -7.85 4.19 13.58
C LEU A 122 -7.44 4.45 12.13
N ARG A 123 -7.60 3.48 11.22
CA ARG A 123 -7.11 3.59 9.83
C ARG A 123 -7.69 4.81 9.13
N ARG A 124 -8.96 5.14 9.35
CA ARG A 124 -9.63 6.33 8.80
C ARG A 124 -8.94 7.64 9.23
N HIS A 125 -8.46 7.70 10.47
CA HIS A 125 -7.76 8.86 11.03
C HIS A 125 -6.29 8.92 10.56
N LEU A 126 -5.72 7.79 10.15
CA LEU A 126 -4.36 7.69 9.64
C LEU A 126 -4.24 7.93 8.13
N MET A 127 -5.34 8.00 7.39
CA MET A 127 -5.30 8.19 5.94
C MET A 127 -4.91 9.63 5.57
N PRO A 128 -4.04 9.82 4.56
CA PRO A 128 -3.69 11.15 4.11
C PRO A 128 -4.90 11.82 3.45
N GLY A 129 -5.14 13.09 3.76
CA GLY A 129 -6.27 13.85 3.19
C GLY A 129 -6.13 14.18 1.70
N SER A 130 -4.94 14.09 1.11
CA SER A 130 -4.73 14.44 -0.30
C SER A 130 -4.94 13.24 -1.24
N GLN A 131 -5.71 13.45 -2.31
CA GLN A 131 -5.91 12.48 -3.39
C GLN A 131 -4.60 11.97 -4.00
N ARG A 132 -3.58 12.84 -4.07
CA ARG A 132 -2.24 12.47 -4.58
C ARG A 132 -1.55 11.44 -3.68
N GLU A 133 -1.59 11.61 -2.37
CA GLU A 133 -0.98 10.67 -1.41
C GLU A 133 -1.80 9.37 -1.32
N LEU A 134 -3.13 9.45 -1.36
CA LEU A 134 -4.00 8.26 -1.45
C LEU A 134 -3.68 7.41 -2.69
N LYS A 135 -3.49 8.06 -3.85
CA LYS A 135 -3.07 7.36 -5.08
C LYS A 135 -1.70 6.69 -4.91
N LYS A 136 -0.72 7.37 -4.29
CA LYS A 136 0.59 6.76 -4.02
C LYS A 136 0.47 5.53 -3.12
N LEU A 137 -0.38 5.59 -2.07
CA LEU A 137 -0.62 4.45 -1.19
C LEU A 137 -1.26 3.29 -1.95
N SER A 138 -2.31 3.53 -2.73
CA SER A 138 -2.94 2.50 -3.59
C SER A 138 -1.92 1.85 -4.53
N THR A 139 -1.10 2.65 -5.23
CA THR A 139 -0.06 2.14 -6.12
C THR A 139 0.97 1.28 -5.37
N ARG A 140 1.39 1.68 -4.17
CA ARG A 140 2.31 0.87 -3.35
C ARG A 140 1.67 -0.45 -2.93
N ARG A 141 0.42 -0.44 -2.45
CA ARG A 141 -0.30 -1.66 -2.07
C ARG A 141 -0.38 -2.65 -3.24
N ARG A 142 -0.75 -2.17 -4.43
CA ARG A 142 -0.78 -2.99 -5.65
C ARG A 142 0.60 -3.53 -6.01
N ARG A 143 1.66 -2.70 -5.97
CA ARG A 143 3.03 -3.15 -6.25
C ARG A 143 3.46 -4.29 -5.31
N ILE A 144 3.20 -4.15 -4.01
CA ILE A 144 3.53 -5.18 -3.02
C ILE A 144 2.78 -6.47 -3.35
N ARG A 145 1.46 -6.39 -3.55
CA ARG A 145 0.65 -7.58 -3.82
C ARG A 145 0.94 -8.22 -5.17
N ASN A 146 1.26 -7.44 -6.21
CA ASN A 146 1.71 -7.97 -7.50
C ASN A 146 3.04 -8.73 -7.35
N HIS A 147 3.98 -8.19 -6.58
CA HIS A 147 5.28 -8.83 -6.35
C HIS A 147 5.14 -10.18 -5.65
N PHE A 148 4.24 -10.29 -4.66
CA PHE A 148 4.04 -11.53 -3.88
C PHE A 148 2.88 -12.40 -4.36
N GLY A 149 2.06 -11.94 -5.31
CA GLY A 149 0.82 -12.61 -5.75
C GLY A 149 -0.32 -12.58 -4.73
N GLY A 150 -0.26 -11.71 -3.72
CA GLY A 150 -1.25 -11.58 -2.64
C GLY A 150 -0.63 -11.37 -1.25
N LEU A 151 -1.44 -10.98 -0.27
CA LEU A 151 -1.00 -10.74 1.12
C LEU A 151 -0.66 -12.03 1.87
N GLN A 152 -1.38 -13.12 1.59
CA GLN A 152 -1.17 -14.44 2.18
C GLN A 152 0.21 -15.05 1.87
N ASN A 153 0.92 -14.48 0.89
CA ASN A 153 2.26 -14.90 0.50
C ASN A 153 3.37 -14.11 1.22
N LEU A 154 2.99 -13.21 2.13
CA LEU A 154 3.89 -12.51 3.03
C LEU A 154 4.07 -13.34 4.31
N SER A 155 5.32 -13.62 4.68
CA SER A 155 5.65 -14.28 5.94
C SER A 155 5.76 -13.28 7.09
N GLU A 156 6.42 -12.14 6.84
CA GLU A 156 6.80 -11.17 7.85
C GLU A 156 7.04 -9.79 7.21
N LEU A 157 6.81 -8.74 7.99
CA LEU A 157 7.28 -7.39 7.78
C LEU A 157 8.45 -7.08 8.72
N ALA A 158 9.57 -6.63 8.16
CA ALA A 158 10.68 -6.07 8.93
C ALA A 158 10.63 -4.55 8.84
N LEU A 159 10.32 -3.90 9.96
CA LEU A 159 10.22 -2.45 10.09
C LEU A 159 11.45 -1.91 10.81
N THR A 160 12.30 -1.15 10.12
CA THR A 160 13.48 -0.52 10.72
C THR A 160 13.19 0.94 11.03
N VAL A 161 13.44 1.36 12.29
CA VAL A 161 13.13 2.70 12.78
C VAL A 161 14.36 3.32 13.45
N SER A 162 14.67 4.56 13.13
CA SER A 162 15.73 5.35 13.76
C SER A 162 15.37 6.83 13.69
N TRP A 163 16.05 7.65 14.47
CA TRP A 163 15.96 9.10 14.38
C TRP A 163 17.31 9.76 14.65
N LEU A 164 17.43 11.01 14.21
CA LEU A 164 18.61 11.84 14.36
C LEU A 164 18.18 13.28 14.74
N PRO A 165 18.88 13.94 15.67
CA PRO A 165 18.73 15.39 15.85
C PRO A 165 19.02 16.15 14.56
N ALA A 166 18.26 17.20 14.29
CA ALA A 166 18.46 18.10 13.15
C ALA A 166 18.29 19.56 13.60
N SER A 167 18.75 20.50 12.78
CA SER A 167 18.59 21.93 13.10
C SER A 167 17.10 22.29 13.22
N GLY A 168 16.67 22.63 14.42
CA GLY A 168 15.29 23.05 14.70
C GLY A 168 14.29 21.91 14.94
N GLY A 169 14.74 20.66 15.13
CA GLY A 169 13.85 19.54 15.40
C GLY A 169 14.55 18.19 15.33
N ILE A 170 13.81 17.18 14.89
CA ILE A 170 14.33 15.82 14.67
C ILE A 170 14.03 15.35 13.26
N LEU A 171 14.86 14.42 12.78
CA LEU A 171 14.62 13.68 11.55
C LEU A 171 14.35 12.21 11.90
N VAL A 172 13.15 11.75 11.59
CA VAL A 172 12.71 10.37 11.76
C VAL A 172 12.88 9.62 10.45
N GLY A 173 13.45 8.41 10.53
CA GLY A 173 13.63 7.51 9.41
C GLY A 173 12.92 6.19 9.65
N VAL A 174 12.16 5.75 8.65
CA VAL A 174 11.49 4.44 8.67
C VAL A 174 11.71 3.71 7.35
N ARG A 175 12.04 2.43 7.44
CA ARG A 175 12.07 1.52 6.30
C ARG A 175 11.25 0.28 6.58
N LEU A 176 10.36 -0.05 5.66
CA LEU A 176 9.52 -1.24 5.71
C LEU A 176 9.95 -2.22 4.62
N ARG A 177 10.29 -3.44 5.02
CA ARG A 177 10.61 -4.54 4.11
C ARG A 177 9.60 -5.67 4.26
N ALA A 178 9.11 -6.17 3.14
CA ALA A 178 8.18 -7.29 3.07
C ALA A 178 8.93 -8.57 2.66
N ILE A 179 8.71 -9.65 3.39
CA ILE A 179 9.39 -10.94 3.21
C ILE A 179 8.36 -11.99 2.80
N SER A 180 8.74 -12.87 1.87
CA SER A 180 7.84 -13.93 1.36
C SER A 180 8.01 -15.24 2.11
N ASN A 181 6.90 -15.98 2.23
CA ASN A 181 6.90 -17.40 2.63
C ASN A 181 7.20 -18.36 1.46
N ARG A 182 7.44 -17.89 0.23
CA ARG A 182 7.64 -18.72 -0.99
C ARG A 182 9.02 -18.58 -1.63
N GLY A 183 10.02 -18.09 -0.89
CA GLY A 183 11.38 -17.90 -1.43
C GLY A 183 11.50 -16.77 -2.46
N LEU A 184 10.47 -15.94 -2.64
CA LEU A 184 10.58 -14.72 -3.44
C LEU A 184 11.51 -13.72 -2.73
N LYS A 185 12.30 -12.99 -3.52
CA LYS A 185 13.19 -11.94 -3.01
C LYS A 185 12.38 -10.91 -2.22
N ALA A 186 12.84 -10.60 -1.00
CA ALA A 186 12.23 -9.59 -0.16
C ALA A 186 12.21 -8.22 -0.84
N LEU A 187 11.10 -7.49 -0.65
CA LEU A 187 10.80 -6.21 -1.30
C LEU A 187 10.93 -5.07 -0.29
N ASP A 188 11.65 -4.00 -0.66
CA ASP A 188 11.57 -2.73 0.06
C ASP A 188 10.21 -2.08 -0.25
N ALA A 189 9.26 -2.27 0.68
CA ALA A 189 7.86 -1.92 0.50
C ALA A 189 7.60 -0.42 0.70
N SER A 190 8.30 0.20 1.64
CA SER A 190 8.22 1.64 1.90
C SER A 190 9.49 2.16 2.55
N GLU A 191 9.76 3.44 2.31
CA GLU A 191 10.82 4.20 2.94
C GLU A 191 10.28 5.61 3.16
N SER A 192 10.47 6.16 4.36
CA SER A 192 9.91 7.45 4.75
C SER A 192 10.84 8.22 5.65
N TYR A 193 11.00 9.50 5.36
CA TYR A 193 11.77 10.46 6.13
C TYR A 193 10.89 11.64 6.53
N LEU A 194 10.84 11.93 7.82
CA LEU A 194 9.93 12.93 8.39
C LEU A 194 10.74 13.89 9.26
N PHE A 195 10.59 15.19 9.01
CA PHE A 195 11.12 16.22 9.90
C PHE A 195 10.01 16.68 10.84
N GLU A 196 10.28 16.63 12.15
CA GLU A 196 9.33 16.98 13.20
C GLU A 196 9.92 18.03 14.13
N THR A 197 9.14 19.07 14.43
CA THR A 197 9.49 20.09 15.41
C THR A 197 8.97 19.67 16.79
N ILE A 198 9.59 18.64 17.36
CA ILE A 198 9.26 18.13 18.69
C ILE A 198 10.50 18.09 19.60
N ALA A 199 10.27 18.00 20.90
CA ALA A 199 11.36 17.87 21.86
C ALA A 199 12.08 16.51 21.67
N ALA A 200 13.39 16.50 21.87
CA ALA A 200 14.19 15.28 21.70
C ALA A 200 13.77 14.13 22.64
N VAL A 201 13.19 14.47 23.80
CA VAL A 201 12.62 13.50 24.76
C VAL A 201 11.49 12.67 24.15
N ASP A 202 10.74 13.24 23.20
CA ASP A 202 9.62 12.57 22.53
C ASP A 202 10.01 11.90 21.22
N ALA A 203 11.26 12.07 20.77
CA ALA A 203 11.71 11.63 19.46
C ALA A 203 11.61 10.11 19.29
N ALA A 204 11.92 9.34 20.34
CA ALA A 204 11.80 7.90 20.34
C ALA A 204 10.33 7.46 20.15
N SER A 205 9.43 8.00 20.98
CA SER A 205 7.98 7.77 20.91
C SER A 205 7.40 8.06 19.54
N ALA A 206 7.67 9.27 19.03
CA ALA A 206 7.28 9.73 17.71
C ALA A 206 7.78 8.78 16.61
N SER A 207 9.06 8.40 16.66
CA SER A 207 9.65 7.54 15.63
C SER A 207 8.98 6.18 15.55
N LEU A 208 8.71 5.56 16.70
CA LEU A 208 8.02 4.28 16.78
C LEU A 208 6.58 4.39 16.27
N CYS A 209 5.84 5.41 16.71
CA CYS A 209 4.48 5.64 16.25
C CYS A 209 4.41 5.87 14.73
N HIS A 210 5.29 6.70 14.16
CA HIS A 210 5.38 6.89 12.71
C HIS A 210 5.67 5.58 11.97
N GLY A 211 6.58 4.77 12.54
CA GLY A 211 6.85 3.42 12.07
C GLY A 211 5.60 2.56 11.97
N LEU A 212 4.79 2.53 13.03
CA LEU A 212 3.56 1.73 13.11
C LEU A 212 2.42 2.27 12.24
N ILE A 213 2.41 3.56 11.89
CA ILE A 213 1.39 4.11 10.98
C ILE A 213 1.56 3.55 9.56
N ILE A 214 2.80 3.35 9.09
CA ILE A 214 3.09 3.00 7.70
C ILE A 214 2.47 1.66 7.27
N PRO A 215 2.65 0.53 8.00
CA PRO A 215 2.02 -0.73 7.64
C PRO A 215 0.48 -0.66 7.68
N VAL A 216 -0.10 0.06 8.64
CA VAL A 216 -1.57 0.25 8.74
C VAL A 216 -2.09 1.00 7.51
N GLN A 217 -1.41 2.06 7.08
CA GLN A 217 -1.78 2.80 5.86
C GLN A 217 -1.67 1.94 4.58
N LEU A 218 -0.74 0.98 4.59
CA LEU A 218 -0.55 0.01 3.51
C LEU A 218 -1.45 -1.23 3.63
N MET A 219 -2.30 -1.31 4.66
CA MET A 219 -3.19 -2.45 4.93
C MET A 219 -2.40 -3.76 5.06
N LEU A 220 -1.29 -3.72 5.80
CA LEU A 220 -0.40 -4.84 6.08
C LEU A 220 -0.41 -5.24 7.57
N ASP A 221 -1.30 -4.65 8.37
CA ASP A 221 -1.43 -4.85 9.82
C ASP A 221 -1.75 -6.30 10.25
N SER A 222 -2.28 -7.13 9.34
CA SER A 222 -2.51 -8.56 9.55
C SER A 222 -1.25 -9.43 9.37
N VAL A 223 -0.19 -8.90 8.76
CA VAL A 223 1.08 -9.62 8.54
C VAL A 223 1.94 -9.51 9.80
N PRO A 224 2.57 -10.61 10.27
CA PRO A 224 3.49 -10.56 11.40
C PRO A 224 4.53 -9.48 11.21
N THR A 225 4.66 -8.58 12.18
CA THR A 225 5.53 -7.41 12.07
C THR A 225 6.58 -7.43 13.17
N LYS A 226 7.84 -7.30 12.76
CA LYS A 226 8.98 -7.17 13.65
C LYS A 226 9.62 -5.80 13.49
N VAL A 227 9.67 -5.04 14.57
CA VAL A 227 10.21 -3.69 14.62
C VAL A 227 11.65 -3.72 15.12
N PHE A 228 12.59 -3.45 14.22
CA PHE A 228 14.00 -3.28 14.52
C PHE A 228 14.26 -1.80 14.77
N TYR A 229 14.33 -1.39 16.03
CA TYR A 229 14.59 0.01 16.39
C TYR A 229 16.07 0.21 16.70
N ASP A 230 16.56 1.42 16.45
CA ASP A 230 17.92 1.82 16.76
C ASP A 230 18.15 1.90 18.26
N GLY A 231 18.79 0.89 18.84
CA GLY A 231 19.03 0.80 20.27
C GLY A 231 19.98 1.88 20.81
N ASN A 232 20.65 2.63 19.93
CA ASN A 232 21.53 3.72 20.35
C ASN A 232 20.79 5.04 20.61
N CYS A 233 19.60 5.22 20.01
CA CYS A 233 18.83 6.47 20.15
C CYS A 233 17.37 6.24 20.57
N ILE A 234 16.88 5.01 20.53
CA ILE A 234 15.53 4.63 20.97
C ILE A 234 15.67 3.66 22.13
N ALA A 235 15.42 4.13 23.34
CA ALA A 235 15.18 3.26 24.49
C ALA A 235 13.77 2.68 24.35
N VAL A 236 13.61 1.35 24.51
CA VAL A 236 12.31 0.68 24.35
C VAL A 236 11.99 -0.18 25.57
N PRO A 237 10.71 -0.27 25.99
CA PRO A 237 9.56 0.54 25.57
C PRO A 237 9.04 1.40 26.75
N GLU A 238 9.71 2.50 27.07
CA GLU A 238 9.06 3.59 27.80
C GLU A 238 8.74 4.68 26.78
N VAL A 239 7.52 4.62 26.24
CA VAL A 239 6.97 5.71 25.42
C VAL A 239 6.61 6.84 26.38
N SER A 240 6.93 8.07 25.99
CA SER A 240 6.59 9.24 26.82
C SER A 240 5.08 9.29 27.09
N PRO A 241 4.64 9.76 28.28
CA PRO A 241 3.23 9.71 28.69
C PRO A 241 2.27 10.30 27.66
N ASP A 242 2.68 11.39 27.00
CA ASP A 242 1.91 12.10 25.96
C ASP A 242 1.59 11.24 24.73
N TYR A 243 2.39 10.20 24.48
CA TYR A 243 2.24 9.31 23.32
C TYR A 243 1.83 7.89 23.68
N GLN A 244 1.77 7.56 24.98
CA GLN A 244 1.50 6.21 25.47
C GLN A 244 0.16 5.66 24.96
N GLN A 245 -0.89 6.50 24.95
CA GLN A 245 -2.21 6.12 24.48
C GLN A 245 -2.21 5.86 22.98
N ALA A 246 -1.70 6.82 22.18
CA ALA A 246 -1.62 6.68 20.73
C ALA A 246 -0.77 5.48 20.30
N PHE A 247 0.35 5.22 21.01
CA PHE A 247 1.18 4.06 20.78
C PHE A 247 0.45 2.75 21.10
N SER A 248 -0.27 2.67 22.21
CA SER A 248 -1.06 1.48 22.58
C SER A 248 -2.12 1.18 21.52
N HIS A 249 -2.89 2.20 21.14
CA HIS A 249 -3.85 2.15 20.05
C HIS A 249 -3.24 1.65 18.73
N LEU A 250 -2.07 2.15 18.35
CA LEU A 250 -1.35 1.69 17.14
C LEU A 250 -0.89 0.24 17.27
N ARG A 251 -0.44 -0.21 18.45
CA ARG A 251 -0.03 -1.59 18.68
C ARG A 251 -1.20 -2.56 18.55
N ASP A 252 -2.37 -2.19 19.06
CA ASP A 252 -3.58 -3.01 19.04
C ASP A 252 -4.12 -3.24 17.63
N CYS A 253 -3.67 -2.44 16.65
CA CYS A 253 -3.98 -2.66 15.24
C CYS A 253 -3.34 -3.93 14.67
N TYR A 254 -2.27 -4.44 15.29
CA TYR A 254 -1.46 -5.53 14.74
C TYR A 254 -1.83 -6.88 15.36
N ALA A 255 -2.06 -7.88 14.51
CA ALA A 255 -2.33 -9.23 14.98
C ALA A 255 -1.12 -9.85 15.71
N ARG A 256 0.09 -9.57 15.22
CA ARG A 256 1.36 -10.04 15.78
C ARG A 256 2.44 -8.98 15.59
N LEU A 257 2.87 -8.38 16.70
CA LEU A 257 3.88 -7.32 16.73
C LEU A 257 4.97 -7.64 17.75
N SER A 258 6.23 -7.52 17.35
CA SER A 258 7.38 -7.66 18.24
C SER A 258 8.40 -6.55 18.01
N PHE A 259 9.18 -6.24 19.04
CA PHE A 259 10.19 -5.19 19.02
C PHE A 259 11.56 -5.80 19.35
N GLU A 260 12.59 -5.41 18.61
CA GLU A 260 13.96 -5.86 18.82
C GLU A 260 14.94 -4.69 18.71
N ALA A 261 15.72 -4.49 19.77
CA ALA A 261 16.78 -3.49 19.77
C ALA A 261 17.86 -3.91 18.79
N SER A 262 18.24 -3.00 17.90
CA SER A 262 19.32 -3.20 16.95
C SER A 262 20.38 -2.13 17.15
N TYR A 263 21.56 -2.55 17.59
CA TYR A 263 22.70 -1.66 17.82
C TYR A 263 23.64 -1.57 16.63
N LYS A 264 23.63 -2.59 15.76
CA LYS A 264 24.49 -2.74 14.58
C LYS A 264 23.77 -3.54 13.49
N GLY A 265 24.27 -3.44 12.26
CA GLY A 265 23.78 -4.24 11.13
C GLY A 265 23.35 -3.40 9.94
N PHE A 266 23.39 -4.05 8.77
CA PHE A 266 23.26 -3.39 7.47
C PHE A 266 22.04 -2.46 7.34
N PHE A 267 20.87 -2.84 7.87
CA PHE A 267 19.66 -2.05 7.73
C PHE A 267 19.64 -0.79 8.60
N ILE A 268 20.02 -0.90 9.88
CA ILE A 268 20.12 0.25 10.79
C ILE A 268 21.23 1.20 10.34
N GLU A 269 22.41 0.69 10.01
CA GLU A 269 23.53 1.52 9.56
C GLU A 269 23.21 2.25 8.25
N ARG A 270 22.49 1.60 7.33
CA ARG A 270 22.02 2.23 6.11
C ARG A 270 21.00 3.33 6.38
N LEU A 271 20.06 3.10 7.30
CA LEU A 271 19.08 4.09 7.69
C LEU A 271 19.74 5.31 8.36
N GLN A 272 20.64 5.09 9.32
CA GLN A 272 21.41 6.14 9.98
C GLN A 272 22.29 6.94 9.02
N ARG A 273 22.92 6.27 8.04
CA ARG A 273 23.70 6.97 7.00
C ARG A 273 22.80 7.91 6.21
N LYS A 274 21.65 7.43 5.76
CA LYS A 274 20.69 8.23 5.01
C LYS A 274 20.13 9.39 5.85
N LEU A 275 19.87 9.18 7.14
CA LEU A 275 19.46 10.25 8.06
C LEU A 275 20.53 11.34 8.20
N ARG A 276 21.81 10.97 8.33
CA ARG A 276 22.92 11.93 8.37
C ARG A 276 23.05 12.71 7.06
N ASP A 277 22.93 12.03 5.92
CA ASP A 277 22.97 12.67 4.60
C ASP A 277 21.84 13.70 4.46
N LEU A 278 20.63 13.35 4.91
CA LEU A 278 19.46 14.24 4.88
C LEU A 278 19.54 15.38 5.89
N ALA A 279 20.15 15.18 7.06
CA ALA A 279 20.36 16.24 8.04
C ALA A 279 21.37 17.29 7.56
N GLY A 280 22.32 16.88 6.71
CA GLY A 280 23.36 17.74 6.15
C GLY A 280 22.93 18.60 4.95
N GLY A 281 21.71 18.45 4.41
CA GLY A 281 21.30 19.16 3.20
C GLY A 281 19.80 19.33 3.01
N ARG A 282 19.39 20.26 2.12
CA ARG A 282 17.99 20.42 1.73
C ARG A 282 17.61 19.33 0.72
N SER A 283 16.92 18.28 1.17
CA SER A 283 16.40 17.22 0.31
C SER A 283 14.88 17.29 0.19
N ASN A 284 14.37 17.04 -1.01
CA ASN A 284 12.93 16.91 -1.28
C ASN A 284 12.37 15.55 -0.79
N GLU A 285 13.22 14.67 -0.28
CA GLU A 285 12.81 13.37 0.30
C GLU A 285 12.24 13.51 1.71
N THR A 286 12.64 14.57 2.43
CA THR A 286 12.15 14.85 3.78
C THR A 286 10.80 15.56 3.71
N LYS A 287 9.80 14.99 4.36
CA LYS A 287 8.49 15.62 4.51
C LYS A 287 8.42 16.36 5.84
N SER A 288 7.82 17.55 5.84
CA SER A 288 7.37 18.16 7.09
C SER A 288 6.30 17.28 7.71
N GLY A 289 6.50 16.92 8.96
CA GLY A 289 5.58 16.08 9.69
C GLY A 289 4.52 16.85 10.47
N TYR A 290 3.46 16.13 10.80
CA TYR A 290 2.35 16.57 11.65
C TYR A 290 2.04 15.48 12.67
N LEU A 291 3.04 14.68 13.03
CA LEU A 291 2.86 13.47 13.81
C LEU A 291 2.34 13.80 15.19
N ALA A 292 2.79 14.88 15.83
CA ALA A 292 2.21 15.33 17.09
C ALA A 292 0.69 15.55 16.98
N ALA A 293 0.22 16.24 15.93
CA ALA A 293 -1.22 16.46 15.71
C ALA A 293 -1.98 15.15 15.42
N VAL A 294 -1.40 14.25 14.63
CA VAL A 294 -1.98 12.93 14.34
C VAL A 294 -2.08 12.10 15.63
N LEU A 295 -1.02 12.06 16.45
CA LEU A 295 -0.99 11.27 17.68
C LEU A 295 -1.92 11.85 18.75
N CYS A 296 -2.03 13.17 18.87
CA CYS A 296 -3.05 13.81 19.70
C CYS A 296 -4.47 13.44 19.26
N ALA A 297 -4.75 13.44 17.95
CA ALA A 297 -6.06 13.05 17.43
C ALA A 297 -6.38 11.56 17.72
N LEU A 298 -5.39 10.68 17.63
CA LEU A 298 -5.54 9.24 17.94
C LEU A 298 -5.74 8.98 19.45
N ALA A 299 -5.15 9.81 20.31
CA ALA A 299 -5.39 9.74 21.74
C ALA A 299 -6.84 10.17 22.06
N ALA A 300 -7.31 11.25 21.43
CA ALA A 300 -8.66 11.79 21.64
C ALA A 300 -9.79 10.91 21.07
N SER A 301 -9.55 10.12 20.03
CA SER A 301 -10.56 9.29 19.35
C SER A 301 -11.04 8.06 20.15
N SER A 302 -10.79 8.02 21.46
CA SER A 302 -11.21 6.96 22.39
C SER A 302 -12.23 7.44 23.45
N ALA A 303 -12.71 8.68 23.32
CA ALA A 303 -13.77 9.23 24.15
C ALA A 303 -15.20 9.04 23.57
N ASP A 304 -15.32 8.38 22.41
CA ASP A 304 -16.56 8.04 21.70
C ASP A 304 -16.61 6.53 21.40
#